data_AF-A0A5R8Q7W0-F1
#
_entry.id   AF-A0A5R8Q7W0-F1
#
_cell.length_a   1.000
_cell.length_b   1.000
_cell.length_c   1.000
_cell.angle_alpha   90.00
_cell.angle_beta   90.00
_cell.angle_gamma   90.00
#
_symmetry.space_group_name_H-M   'P 1'
#
loop_
_entity.id
_entity.type
_entity.pdbx_description
1 polymer ?
#
loop_
_entity_poly.entity_id
_entity_poly.type
_entity_poly.pdbx_seq_one_letter_code
_entity_poly.pdbx_strand_id
1 'polypeptide(L)'
;MLPTTILINERPRCVVRPTDNKDLNRFLRNGKGFLLAQAPEGKITHRPASDIEVSYWREALALHKAWGGDDENFFGVPLPEEAAQLV
;
A
#
# COMPACT_ATOMS: atom_id res chain seq x y z
N MET A 1 -10.26 3.47 -6.65
CA MET A 1 -9.11 3.85 -7.51
C MET A 1 -8.31 2.60 -7.94
N LEU A 2 -7.29 2.77 -8.78
CA LEU A 2 -6.30 1.72 -9.06
C LEU A 2 -5.34 1.53 -7.86
N PRO A 3 -4.72 0.35 -7.71
CA PRO A 3 -3.67 0.15 -6.70
C PRO A 3 -2.58 1.23 -6.78
N THR A 4 -2.24 1.78 -5.62
CA THR A 4 -1.32 2.89 -5.43
C THR A 4 -0.26 2.47 -4.43
N THR A 5 1.00 2.62 -4.79
CA THR A 5 2.13 2.35 -3.91
C THR A 5 2.47 3.59 -3.12
N ILE A 6 2.56 3.44 -1.80
CA ILE A 6 3.07 4.46 -0.89
C ILE A 6 4.56 4.25 -0.70
N LEU A 7 5.33 5.32 -0.80
CA LEU A 7 6.77 5.31 -0.68
C LEU A 7 7.21 6.17 0.50
N ILE A 8 8.32 5.75 1.12
CA ILE A 8 9.00 6.48 2.18
C ILE A 8 10.43 6.69 1.71
N ASN A 9 10.83 7.94 1.50
CA ASN A 9 12.11 8.26 0.87
C ASN A 9 12.32 7.50 -0.45
N GLU A 10 11.27 7.51 -1.28
CA GLU A 10 11.24 6.84 -2.61
C GLU A 10 11.31 5.31 -2.57
N ARG A 11 11.29 4.68 -1.39
CA ARG A 11 11.23 3.22 -1.23
C ARG A 11 9.79 2.75 -1.02
N PRO A 12 9.29 1.76 -1.80
CA PRO A 12 7.97 1.17 -1.59
C PRO A 12 7.78 0.65 -0.16
N ARG A 13 6.66 1.01 0.47
CA ARG A 13 6.32 0.61 1.84
C ARG A 13 5.09 -0.30 1.90
N CYS A 14 4.07 0.06 1.13
CA CYS A 14 2.83 -0.70 1.02
C CYS A 14 2.10 -0.32 -0.27
N VAL A 15 1.28 -1.23 -0.76
CA VAL A 15 0.35 -1.00 -1.86
C VAL A 15 -1.07 -0.99 -1.31
N VAL A 16 -1.83 0.04 -1.66
CA VAL A 16 -3.19 0.29 -1.18
C VAL A 16 -4.12 0.53 -2.35
N ARG A 17 -5.42 0.23 -2.18
CA ARG A 17 -6.45 0.52 -3.18
C ARG A 17 -7.54 1.39 -2.55
N PRO A 18 -7.28 2.70 -2.37
CA PRO A 18 -8.28 3.62 -1.83
C PRO A 18 -9.49 3.70 -2.76
N THR A 19 -10.66 3.96 -2.19
CA THR A 19 -11.89 4.12 -2.98
C THR A 19 -11.79 5.38 -3.85
N ASP A 20 -11.34 6.48 -3.24
CA ASP A 20 -11.15 7.80 -3.85
C ASP A 20 -9.94 8.55 -3.23
N ASN A 21 -9.69 9.77 -3.71
CA ASN A 21 -8.61 10.62 -3.20
C ASN A 21 -8.81 11.04 -1.74
N LYS A 22 -10.05 11.13 -1.25
CA LYS A 22 -10.33 11.50 0.15
C LYS A 22 -9.92 10.38 1.08
N ASP A 23 -10.17 9.14 0.69
CA ASP A 23 -9.78 7.93 1.38
C ASP A 23 -8.26 7.77 1.41
N LEU A 24 -7.58 7.99 0.27
CA LEU A 24 -6.12 8.03 0.20
C LEU A 24 -5.55 9.07 1.18
N ASN A 25 -6.03 10.30 1.11
CA ASN A 25 -5.56 11.38 1.98
C ASN A 25 -5.82 11.11 3.48
N ARG A 26 -6.93 10.42 3.80
CA ARG A 26 -7.21 9.98 5.17
C ARG A 26 -6.18 8.96 5.64
N PHE A 27 -5.83 7.98 4.81
CA PHE A 27 -4.77 7.02 5.13
C PHE A 27 -3.41 7.70 5.31
N LEU A 28 -3.02 8.61 4.43
CA LEU A 28 -1.74 9.32 4.55
C LEU A 28 -1.63 10.17 5.83
N ARG A 29 -2.75 10.64 6.37
CA ARG A 29 -2.79 11.36 7.67
C ARG A 29 -2.76 10.39 8.85
N ASN A 30 -3.67 9.41 8.87
CA ASN A 30 -3.88 8.54 10.02
C ASN A 30 -2.81 7.45 10.13
N GLY A 31 -2.30 6.98 8.98
CA GLY A 31 -1.30 5.93 8.87
C GLY A 31 0.14 6.40 9.08
N LYS A 32 0.40 7.68 9.39
CA LYS A 32 1.78 8.20 9.56
C LYS A 32 2.62 7.38 10.52
N GLY A 33 2.06 6.95 11.66
CA GLY A 33 2.79 6.12 12.62
C GLY A 33 3.26 4.78 12.04
N PHE A 34 2.45 4.15 11.19
CA PHE A 34 2.81 2.92 10.48
C PHE A 34 3.83 3.18 9.35
N LEU A 35 3.62 4.27 8.59
CA LEU A 35 4.43 4.61 7.42
C LEU A 35 5.85 5.05 7.82
N LEU A 36 5.99 5.81 8.91
CA LEU A 36 7.25 6.40 9.36
C LEU A 36 7.91 5.63 10.52
N ALA A 37 7.40 4.44 10.87
CA ALA A 37 7.89 3.67 12.02
C ALA A 37 9.41 3.43 12.02
N GLN A 38 10.00 3.21 10.84
CA GLN A 38 11.44 2.98 10.66
C GLN A 38 12.20 4.20 10.12
N ALA A 39 11.48 5.27 9.75
CA ALA A 39 12.04 6.50 9.22
C ALA A 39 11.19 7.68 9.70
N PRO A 40 11.33 8.13 10.96
CA PRO A 40 10.46 9.13 11.56
C PRO A 40 10.39 10.46 10.80
N GLU A 41 11.50 10.84 10.15
CA GLU A 41 11.61 12.05 9.32
C GLU A 41 11.44 11.75 7.81
N GLY A 42 11.02 10.54 7.47
CA GLY A 42 10.86 10.10 6.09
C GLY A 42 9.82 10.92 5.32
N LYS A 43 10.11 11.17 4.05
CA LYS A 43 9.17 11.83 3.13
C LYS A 43 8.21 10.80 2.57
N ILE A 44 6.92 11.02 2.79
CA ILE A 44 5.85 10.20 2.22
C ILE A 44 5.50 10.71 0.82
N THR A 45 5.54 9.82 -0.18
CA THR A 45 5.04 10.06 -1.53
C THR A 45 4.20 8.87 -2.00
N HIS A 46 3.55 8.98 -3.16
CA HIS A 46 2.81 7.87 -3.75
C HIS A 46 2.89 7.88 -5.28
N ARG A 47 2.74 6.71 -5.91
CA ARG A 47 2.62 6.54 -7.36
C ARG A 47 1.70 5.36 -7.70
N PRO A 48 1.25 5.21 -8.96
CA PRO A 48 0.64 3.96 -9.40
C PRO A 48 1.55 2.77 -9.07
N ALA A 49 0.93 1.66 -8.65
CA ALA A 49 1.67 0.44 -8.35
C ALA A 49 2.24 -0.18 -9.64
N SER A 50 3.46 -0.73 -9.56
CA SER A 50 4.06 -1.53 -10.63
C SER A 50 3.37 -2.90 -10.71
N ASP A 51 3.62 -3.65 -11.78
CA ASP A 51 2.99 -4.97 -11.97
C ASP A 51 3.34 -5.96 -10.83
N ILE A 52 4.58 -5.90 -10.33
CA ILE A 52 5.04 -6.71 -9.19
C ILE A 52 4.31 -6.29 -7.91
N GLU A 53 4.17 -4.99 -7.65
CA GLU A 53 3.46 -4.51 -6.45
C GLU A 53 1.96 -4.84 -6.53
N VAL A 54 1.38 -4.80 -7.73
CA VAL A 54 -0.01 -5.23 -7.98
C VAL A 54 -0.16 -6.74 -7.73
N SER A 55 0.82 -7.58 -8.06
CA SER A 55 0.72 -9.03 -7.81
C SER A 55 0.64 -9.33 -6.32
N TYR A 56 1.48 -8.69 -5.49
CA TYR A 56 1.39 -8.81 -4.02
C TYR A 56 0.02 -8.39 -3.49
N TRP A 57 -0.53 -7.28 -3.99
CA TRP A 57 -1.86 -6.84 -3.59
C TRP A 57 -2.94 -7.86 -3.98
N ARG A 58 -2.86 -8.44 -5.18
CA ARG A 58 -3.82 -9.45 -5.68
C ARG A 58 -3.76 -10.74 -4.88
N GLU A 59 -2.57 -11.21 -4.53
CA GLU A 59 -2.38 -12.40 -3.70
C GLU A 59 -2.95 -12.19 -2.29
N ALA A 60 -2.67 -11.04 -1.69
CA ALA A 60 -3.21 -10.69 -0.39
C ALA A 60 -4.75 -10.57 -0.41
N LEU A 61 -5.32 -9.98 -1.47
CA LEU A 61 -6.76 -9.95 -1.68
C LEU A 61 -7.33 -11.37 -1.86
N ALA A 62 -6.68 -12.22 -2.64
CA ALA A 62 -7.14 -13.60 -2.84
C ALA A 62 -7.17 -14.38 -1.52
N LEU A 63 -6.16 -14.19 -0.67
CA LEU A 63 -6.13 -14.75 0.68
C LEU A 63 -7.27 -14.19 1.55
N HIS A 64 -7.53 -12.88 1.51
CA HIS A 64 -8.66 -12.26 2.23
C HIS A 64 -10.00 -12.87 1.81
N LYS A 65 -10.21 -13.06 0.51
CA LYS A 65 -11.41 -13.71 -0.04
C LYS A 65 -11.54 -15.17 0.37
N ALA A 66 -10.43 -15.91 0.44
CA ALA A 66 -10.43 -17.31 0.87
C ALA A 66 -10.92 -17.47 2.32
N TRP A 67 -10.72 -16.46 3.17
CA TRP A 67 -11.29 -16.40 4.52
C TRP A 67 -12.78 -15.96 4.56
N GLY A 68 -13.33 -15.49 3.43
CA GLY A 68 -14.71 -15.01 3.31
C GLY A 68 -14.85 -13.48 3.36
N GLY A 69 -13.75 -12.74 3.26
CA GLY A 69 -13.78 -11.28 3.13
C GLY A 69 -14.18 -10.81 1.73
N ASP A 70 -14.51 -9.53 1.60
CA ASP A 70 -14.92 -8.90 0.34
C ASP A 70 -13.86 -7.92 -0.21
N ASP A 71 -14.00 -7.57 -1.48
CA ASP A 71 -13.08 -6.68 -2.18
C ASP A 71 -13.12 -5.24 -1.67
N GLU A 72 -14.28 -4.78 -1.20
CA GLU A 72 -14.51 -3.38 -0.83
C GLU A 72 -13.89 -3.07 0.54
N ASN A 73 -13.80 -4.07 1.41
CA ASN A 73 -13.20 -3.98 2.73
C ASN A 73 -11.69 -4.29 2.74
N PHE A 74 -11.11 -4.71 1.60
CA PHE A 74 -9.68 -4.94 1.48
C PHE A 74 -8.91 -3.68 1.06
N PHE A 75 -8.27 -3.03 2.02
CA PHE A 75 -7.60 -1.75 1.80
C PHE A 75 -6.20 -1.87 1.15
N GLY A 76 -5.36 -2.81 1.60
CA GLY A 76 -3.98 -2.89 1.12
C GLY A 76 -3.09 -3.85 1.91
N VAL A 77 -1.84 -3.95 1.48
CA VAL A 77 -0.84 -4.87 2.05
C VAL A 77 0.54 -4.19 2.16
N PRO A 78 1.29 -4.40 3.25
CA PRO A 78 2.70 -4.02 3.30
C PRO A 78 3.51 -4.76 2.23
N LEU A 79 4.50 -4.08 1.65
CA LEU A 79 5.41 -4.71 0.71
C LEU A 79 6.63 -5.26 1.48
N PRO A 80 7.13 -6.46 1.12
CA PRO A 80 8.41 -6.94 1.65
C PRO A 80 9.54 -6.04 1.15
N GLU A 81 10.64 -6.00 1.91
CA GLU A 81 11.81 -5.16 1.58
C GLU A 81 12.41 -5.51 0.20
N GLU A 82 12.30 -6.77 -0.22
CA GLU A 82 12.73 -7.26 -1.53
C GLU A 82 11.92 -6.64 -2.69
N ALA A 83 10.61 -6.44 -2.49
CA ALA A 83 9.77 -5.75 -3.46
C ALA A 83 10.11 -4.26 -3.59
N ALA A 84 10.80 -3.68 -2.60
CA ALA A 84 11.29 -2.31 -2.65
C ALA A 84 12.58 -2.15 -3.49
N GLN A 85 13.26 -3.24 -3.85
CA GLN A 85 14.54 -3.23 -4.58
C GLN A 85 14.43 -3.58 -6.07
N LEU A 86 13.27 -4.08 -6.51
CA LEU A 86 13.04 -4.59 -7.88
C LEU A 86 12.24 -3.62 -8.76
N VAL A 87 12.12 -2.35 -8.36
CA VAL A 87 11.31 -1.32 -9.05
C VAL A 87 12.18 -0.21 -9.59
#